data_AF-A0A497C3T6-F1
#
_entry.id   AF-A0A497C3T6-F1
#
_cell.length_a   1.000
_cell.length_b   1.000
_cell.length_c   1.000
_cell.angle_alpha   90.00
_cell.angle_beta   90.00
_cell.angle_gamma   90.00
#
_symmetry.space_group_name_H-M   'P 1'
#
loop_
_entity.id
_entity.type
_entity.pdbx_description
1 polymer ?
#
loop_
_entity_poly.entity_id
_entity_poly.type
_entity_poly.pdbx_seq_one_letter_code
_entity_poly.pdbx_strand_id
1 'polypeptide(L)'
;MKNNNPLPQPAPEISRPESPEDQALVPQKTDWLRIGQFAFSSLAAFILVGIFLVSTLFLLIRDSTFLLGLPGGSELSPYLFAAGLGCMGLLMVPSAVYAARGLFGSGQPRQLRWGKFAWIGYIAPLPLLLGFGIQNGPDWARGFLPVAHVLANTAGVIFLLNIVWAKIPGESPGRFWGALAAGLGLTPLVTFFLEILILFGIGLVWMGLIGLMPEVRQELLDLTSRLQTSSASSEDLQLALGRFAASPGVLFTLFTYVAFLIPVVEELLKPAAVWLLLRRKLQPWEGFLIGATSGAGYALFENLTIGAAGDVWTFVTITRLGTAAVHIFTAGMMGWGLASAFTEKEYGRAVGAFFWAVFLHGAWNGMNVLSALGEYPAVRERLGGLGASLADFAPAALVLIALGCFWGLIRANKTFRRAIMAGSN
;
A
#
# COMPACT_ATOMS: atom_id res chain seq x y z
N MET A 1 0.33 25.78 78.50
CA MET A 1 -0.01 24.67 77.58
C MET A 1 1.11 24.59 76.55
N LYS A 2 1.72 23.41 76.38
CA LYS A 2 2.95 23.19 75.61
C LYS A 2 2.68 23.28 74.10
N ASN A 3 3.51 24.06 73.41
CA ASN A 3 3.58 24.19 71.96
C ASN A 3 4.14 22.90 71.35
N ASN A 4 3.35 22.17 70.58
CA ASN A 4 3.79 21.01 69.80
C ASN A 4 3.86 21.41 68.33
N ASN A 5 5.00 21.95 67.90
CA ASN A 5 5.34 21.97 66.48
C ASN A 5 5.98 20.62 66.11
N PRO A 6 5.51 19.91 65.08
CA PRO A 6 6.20 18.73 64.57
C PRO A 6 7.52 19.13 63.90
N LEU A 7 8.56 18.33 64.14
CA LEU A 7 9.88 18.47 63.53
C LEU A 7 9.80 18.30 61.99
N PRO A 8 10.66 18.98 61.20
CA PRO A 8 10.71 18.78 59.75
C PRO A 8 11.14 17.35 59.42
N GLN A 9 10.46 16.70 58.48
CA GLN A 9 10.92 15.42 57.93
C GLN A 9 12.25 15.62 57.18
N PRO A 10 13.18 14.65 57.24
CA PRO A 10 14.39 14.70 56.42
C PRO A 10 14.01 14.66 54.95
N ALA A 11 14.65 15.52 54.15
CA ALA A 11 14.47 15.57 52.71
C ALA A 11 14.75 14.19 52.08
N PRO A 12 14.04 13.80 51.00
CA PRO A 12 14.32 12.56 50.31
C PRO A 12 15.76 12.58 49.80
N GLU A 13 16.49 11.54 50.16
CA GLU A 13 17.86 11.29 49.73
C GLU A 13 17.88 11.28 48.18
N ILE A 14 18.50 12.29 47.58
CA ILE A 14 18.70 12.37 46.13
C ILE A 14 19.62 11.21 45.77
N SER A 15 19.04 10.13 45.26
CA SER A 15 19.77 8.99 44.70
C SER A 15 20.81 9.51 43.72
N ARG A 16 22.09 9.20 44.00
CA ARG A 16 23.23 9.53 43.15
C ARG A 16 22.96 9.12 41.70
N PRO A 17 23.48 9.85 40.69
CA PRO A 17 23.46 9.36 39.32
C PRO A 17 24.21 8.02 39.26
N GLU A 18 23.52 6.99 38.75
CA GLU A 18 24.08 5.66 38.49
C GLU A 18 25.42 5.81 37.75
N SER A 19 26.45 5.13 38.24
CA SER A 19 27.75 5.19 37.59
C SER A 19 27.68 4.60 36.17
N PRO A 20 28.55 4.99 35.23
CA PRO A 20 28.63 4.35 33.92
C PRO A 20 28.84 2.83 33.99
N GLU A 21 29.43 2.34 35.09
CA GLU A 21 29.62 0.92 35.38
C GLU A 21 28.30 0.24 35.78
N ASP A 22 27.40 0.92 36.48
CA ASP A 22 26.07 0.40 36.83
C ASP A 22 25.15 0.28 35.60
N GLN A 23 25.29 1.18 34.61
CA GLN A 23 24.57 1.09 33.33
C GLN A 23 25.08 -0.07 32.45
N ALA A 24 26.33 -0.49 32.62
CA ALA A 24 26.91 -1.62 31.88
C ALA A 24 26.43 -2.99 32.42
N LEU A 25 25.90 -3.03 33.64
CA LEU A 25 25.42 -4.25 34.30
C LEU A 25 23.94 -4.56 34.04
N VAL A 26 23.19 -3.66 33.41
CA VAL A 26 21.84 -3.96 32.93
C VAL A 26 21.97 -4.77 31.63
N PRO A 27 21.49 -6.04 31.57
CA PRO A 27 21.52 -6.79 30.33
C PRO A 27 20.78 -5.99 29.26
N GLN A 28 21.49 -5.54 28.22
CA GLN A 28 20.84 -4.90 27.10
C GLN A 28 19.88 -5.93 26.49
N LYS A 29 18.59 -5.77 26.76
CA LYS A 29 17.54 -6.58 26.14
C LYS A 29 17.74 -6.50 24.63
N THR A 30 17.95 -7.65 24.00
CA THR A 30 18.09 -7.78 22.55
C THR A 30 16.92 -7.08 21.85
N ASP A 31 17.22 -6.10 20.99
CA ASP A 31 16.19 -5.35 20.25
C ASP A 31 15.77 -6.15 19.01
N TRP A 32 14.93 -7.17 19.24
CA TRP A 32 14.38 -8.04 18.19
C TRP A 32 13.68 -7.30 17.06
N LEU A 33 13.07 -6.15 17.35
CA LEU A 33 12.41 -5.34 16.33
C LEU A 33 13.43 -4.76 15.35
N ARG A 34 14.55 -4.23 15.86
CA ARG A 34 15.64 -3.72 15.01
C ARG A 34 16.33 -4.84 14.23
N ILE A 35 16.54 -5.99 14.87
CA ILE A 35 17.11 -7.18 14.19
C ILE A 35 16.19 -7.61 13.04
N GLY A 36 14.89 -7.74 13.31
CA GLY A 36 13.89 -8.08 12.31
C GLY A 36 13.83 -7.06 11.18
N GLN A 37 13.82 -5.76 11.49
CA GLN A 37 13.85 -4.69 10.50
C GLN A 37 15.12 -4.78 9.62
N PHE A 38 16.30 -4.97 10.22
CA PHE A 38 17.56 -5.11 9.49
C PHE A 38 17.56 -6.32 8.57
N ALA A 39 17.21 -7.49 9.10
CA ALA A 39 17.18 -8.74 8.34
C ALA A 39 16.18 -8.67 7.19
N PHE A 40 14.94 -8.26 7.48
CA PHE A 40 13.88 -8.14 6.48
C PHE A 40 14.25 -7.13 5.38
N SER A 41 14.60 -5.91 5.75
CA SER A 41 14.89 -4.86 4.76
C SER A 41 16.14 -5.17 3.94
N SER A 42 17.17 -5.81 4.50
CA SER A 42 18.37 -6.19 3.75
C SER A 42 18.08 -7.32 2.76
N LEU A 43 17.36 -8.35 3.21
CA LEU A 43 16.98 -9.48 2.35
C LEU A 43 16.03 -9.03 1.22
N ALA A 44 15.02 -8.21 1.56
CA ALA A 44 14.10 -7.66 0.59
C ALA A 44 14.82 -6.77 -0.44
N ALA A 45 15.74 -5.89 -0.01
CA ALA A 45 16.55 -5.08 -0.91
C ALA A 45 17.36 -5.96 -1.89
N PHE A 46 18.04 -6.97 -1.36
CA PHE A 46 18.87 -7.88 -2.17
C PHE A 46 18.02 -8.65 -3.19
N ILE A 47 16.91 -9.26 -2.76
CA ILE A 47 16.03 -10.04 -3.64
C ILE A 47 15.40 -9.15 -4.71
N LEU A 48 14.82 -8.01 -4.34
CA LEU A 48 14.09 -7.14 -5.27
C LEU A 48 15.03 -6.52 -6.33
N VAL A 49 16.22 -6.06 -5.92
CA VAL A 49 17.23 -5.57 -6.86
C VAL A 49 17.76 -6.71 -7.74
N GLY A 50 17.97 -7.90 -7.17
CA GLY A 50 18.37 -9.08 -7.93
C GLY A 50 17.36 -9.46 -9.00
N ILE A 51 16.07 -9.52 -8.66
CA ILE A 51 14.99 -9.78 -9.62
C ILE A 51 14.96 -8.70 -10.70
N PHE A 52 15.05 -7.41 -10.33
CA PHE A 52 15.11 -6.32 -11.30
C PHE A 52 16.25 -6.50 -12.32
N LEU A 53 17.46 -6.81 -11.86
CA LEU A 53 18.62 -6.99 -12.74
C LEU A 53 18.46 -8.19 -13.67
N VAL A 54 18.02 -9.33 -13.13
CA VAL A 54 17.81 -10.56 -13.91
C VAL A 54 16.67 -10.39 -14.92
N SER A 55 15.53 -9.84 -14.49
CA SER A 55 14.38 -9.58 -15.36
C SER A 55 14.74 -8.58 -16.47
N THR A 56 15.44 -7.49 -16.16
CA THR A 56 15.86 -6.51 -17.16
C THR A 56 16.82 -7.14 -18.17
N LEU A 57 17.81 -7.91 -17.71
CA LEU A 57 18.73 -8.62 -18.61
C LEU A 57 17.97 -9.61 -19.51
N PHE A 58 17.05 -10.38 -18.95
CA PHE A 58 16.22 -11.32 -19.71
C PHE A 58 15.38 -10.61 -20.79
N LEU A 59 14.74 -9.49 -20.43
CA LEU A 59 13.94 -8.70 -21.36
C LEU A 59 14.81 -8.11 -22.49
N LEU A 60 15.99 -7.58 -22.16
CA LEU A 60 16.93 -7.07 -23.15
C LEU A 60 17.42 -8.18 -24.12
N ILE A 61 17.69 -9.38 -23.61
CA ILE A 61 18.07 -10.53 -24.45
C ILE A 61 16.91 -10.93 -25.36
N ARG A 62 15.68 -11.04 -24.82
CA ARG A 62 14.46 -11.35 -25.58
C ARG A 62 14.23 -10.35 -26.71
N ASP A 63 14.39 -9.06 -26.44
CA ASP A 63 14.17 -8.02 -27.45
C ASP A 63 15.34 -7.94 -28.45
N SER A 64 16.55 -8.38 -28.06
CA SER A 64 17.66 -8.52 -29.00
C SER A 64 17.52 -9.70 -29.97
N THR A 65 16.84 -10.79 -29.57
CA THR A 65 16.57 -11.92 -30.46
C THR A 65 15.46 -11.63 -31.46
N PHE A 66 14.62 -10.62 -31.19
CA PHE A 66 13.70 -10.06 -32.19
C PHE A 66 14.43 -9.44 -33.40
N LEU A 67 15.58 -8.80 -33.17
CA LEU A 67 16.43 -8.27 -34.26
C LEU A 67 16.99 -9.37 -35.18
N LEU A 68 16.90 -10.65 -34.76
CA LEU A 68 17.28 -11.83 -35.55
C LEU A 68 16.10 -12.44 -36.33
N GLY A 69 14.93 -11.75 -36.39
CA GLY A 69 13.77 -12.18 -37.17
C GLY A 69 12.86 -13.20 -36.46
N LEU A 70 13.04 -13.41 -35.15
CA LEU A 70 12.13 -14.21 -34.33
C LEU A 70 10.96 -13.34 -33.84
N PRO A 71 9.72 -13.86 -33.75
CA PRO A 71 8.58 -13.07 -33.30
C PRO A 71 8.75 -12.62 -31.83
N GLY A 72 8.72 -11.31 -31.61
CA GLY A 72 8.84 -10.68 -30.29
C GLY A 72 8.38 -9.22 -30.34
N GLY A 73 7.14 -8.95 -29.93
CA GLY A 73 6.69 -7.58 -29.69
C GLY A 73 7.33 -7.00 -28.42
N SER A 74 7.75 -5.74 -28.44
CA SER A 74 8.27 -5.06 -27.25
C SER A 74 7.12 -4.63 -26.34
N GLU A 75 6.69 -5.53 -25.46
CA GLU A 75 5.77 -5.17 -24.37
C GLU A 75 6.50 -4.31 -23.33
N LEU A 76 5.96 -3.11 -23.05
CA LEU A 76 6.52 -2.18 -22.06
C LEU A 76 6.22 -2.57 -20.61
N SER A 77 5.07 -3.20 -20.37
CA SER A 77 4.60 -3.55 -19.02
C SER A 77 5.61 -4.35 -18.19
N PRO A 78 6.30 -5.39 -18.73
CA PRO A 78 7.35 -6.10 -18.01
C PRO A 78 8.54 -5.21 -17.60
N TYR A 79 8.93 -4.23 -18.43
CA TYR A 79 10.01 -3.29 -18.09
C TYR A 79 9.60 -2.34 -16.97
N LEU A 80 8.35 -1.85 -17.00
CA LEU A 80 7.80 -1.02 -15.93
C LEU A 80 7.79 -1.79 -14.60
N PHE A 81 7.30 -3.04 -14.62
CA PHE A 81 7.25 -3.93 -13.46
C PHE A 81 8.65 -4.19 -12.88
N ALA A 82 9.62 -4.53 -13.74
CA ALA A 82 11.01 -4.74 -13.31
C ALA A 82 11.60 -3.48 -12.67
N ALA A 83 11.46 -2.31 -13.31
CA ALA A 83 11.92 -1.05 -12.75
C ALA A 83 11.25 -0.70 -11.41
N GLY A 84 9.95 -1.03 -11.28
CA GLY A 84 9.20 -0.93 -10.04
C GLY A 84 9.82 -1.75 -8.91
N LEU A 85 10.11 -3.04 -9.15
CA LEU A 85 10.80 -3.90 -8.19
C LEU A 85 12.18 -3.35 -7.79
N GLY A 86 12.94 -2.85 -8.76
CA GLY A 86 14.24 -2.22 -8.51
C GLY A 86 14.11 -1.00 -7.59
N CYS A 87 13.14 -0.13 -7.85
CA CYS A 87 12.83 1.01 -6.99
C CYS A 87 12.43 0.58 -5.57
N MET A 88 11.55 -0.41 -5.45
CA MET A 88 11.15 -0.96 -4.15
C MET A 88 12.37 -1.46 -3.37
N GLY A 89 13.26 -2.22 -4.02
CA GLY A 89 14.48 -2.72 -3.41
C GLY A 89 15.40 -1.60 -2.91
N LEU A 90 15.55 -0.52 -3.69
CA LEU A 90 16.31 0.67 -3.27
C LEU A 90 15.67 1.39 -2.08
N LEU A 91 14.34 1.47 -2.03
CA LEU A 91 13.61 2.10 -0.92
C LEU A 91 13.68 1.28 0.39
N MET A 92 14.04 -0.01 0.33
CA MET A 92 14.31 -0.83 1.53
C MET A 92 15.67 -0.50 2.17
N VAL A 93 16.64 -0.01 1.40
CA VAL A 93 18.02 0.22 1.86
C VAL A 93 18.10 1.20 3.05
N PRO A 94 17.42 2.37 3.04
CA PRO A 94 17.45 3.26 4.19
C PRO A 94 16.97 2.59 5.48
N SER A 95 15.92 1.76 5.42
CA SER A 95 15.43 1.01 6.58
C SER A 95 16.49 0.07 7.14
N ALA A 96 17.15 -0.70 6.26
CA ALA A 96 18.25 -1.57 6.65
C ALA A 96 19.41 -0.78 7.28
N VAL A 97 19.81 0.35 6.67
CA VAL A 97 20.91 1.19 7.18
C VAL A 97 20.60 1.78 8.55
N TYR A 98 19.38 2.30 8.78
CA TYR A 98 19.02 2.84 10.09
C TYR A 98 18.92 1.76 11.16
N ALA A 99 18.42 0.57 10.82
CA ALA A 99 18.41 -0.58 11.72
C ALA A 99 19.83 -1.05 12.05
N ALA A 100 20.70 -1.17 11.05
CA ALA A 100 22.11 -1.56 11.21
C ALA A 100 22.87 -0.58 12.11
N ARG A 101 22.71 0.74 11.92
CA ARG A 101 23.32 1.75 12.79
C ARG A 101 22.90 1.59 14.25
N GLY A 102 21.63 1.27 14.47
CA GLY A 102 21.07 1.03 15.80
C GLY A 102 21.50 -0.29 16.45
N LEU A 103 22.02 -1.25 15.67
CA LEU A 103 22.52 -2.56 16.16
C LEU A 103 24.04 -2.56 16.34
N PHE A 104 24.78 -1.94 15.42
CA PHE A 104 26.25 -1.98 15.36
C PHE A 104 26.91 -0.71 15.92
N GLY A 105 26.16 0.15 16.64
CA GLY A 105 26.72 1.24 17.45
C GLY A 105 27.27 2.45 16.68
N SER A 106 26.98 2.59 15.39
CA SER A 106 27.48 3.72 14.58
C SER A 106 26.60 4.97 14.73
N GLY A 107 26.75 5.66 15.86
CA GLY A 107 26.26 7.03 16.12
C GLY A 107 24.75 7.18 16.31
N GLN A 108 24.35 8.26 17.02
CA GLN A 108 22.94 8.59 17.17
C GLN A 108 22.29 8.83 15.79
N PRO A 109 21.15 8.20 15.47
CA PRO A 109 20.48 8.41 14.20
C PRO A 109 20.08 9.89 14.07
N ARG A 110 20.62 10.58 13.05
CA ARG A 110 20.23 11.95 12.72
C ARG A 110 18.72 12.02 12.56
N GLN A 111 18.05 13.00 13.17
CA GLN A 111 16.60 13.18 13.01
C GLN A 111 16.20 13.33 11.54
N LEU A 112 15.05 12.77 11.17
CA LEU A 112 14.54 12.88 9.80
C LEU A 112 14.02 14.30 9.60
N ARG A 113 14.75 15.09 8.82
CA ARG A 113 14.30 16.43 8.42
C ARG A 113 13.42 16.32 7.18
N TRP A 114 12.14 15.97 7.37
CA TRP A 114 11.15 15.80 6.29
C TRP A 114 11.14 16.95 5.28
N GLY A 115 11.32 18.19 5.74
CA GLY A 115 11.40 19.38 4.88
C GLY A 115 12.48 19.31 3.79
N LYS A 116 13.52 18.46 3.93
CA LYS A 116 14.51 18.22 2.88
C LYS A 116 14.02 17.33 1.73
N PHE A 117 12.99 16.53 1.97
CA PHE A 117 12.39 15.62 0.99
C PHE A 117 11.11 16.18 0.39
N ALA A 118 10.51 17.18 1.05
CA ALA A 118 9.22 17.73 0.64
C ALA A 118 9.21 18.31 -0.78
N TRP A 119 10.33 18.81 -1.28
CA TRP A 119 10.41 19.35 -2.63
C TRP A 119 10.17 18.30 -3.73
N ILE A 120 10.46 17.02 -3.47
CA ILE A 120 10.26 15.92 -4.42
C ILE A 120 8.77 15.74 -4.74
N GLY A 121 7.89 16.00 -3.77
CA GLY A 121 6.44 15.95 -4.01
C GLY A 121 5.94 17.08 -4.91
N TYR A 122 6.52 18.27 -4.83
CA TYR A 122 6.08 19.41 -5.65
C TYR A 122 6.42 19.25 -7.13
N ILE A 123 7.42 18.43 -7.45
CA ILE A 123 7.76 18.12 -8.83
C ILE A 123 6.92 16.98 -9.42
N ALA A 124 6.02 16.34 -8.66
CA ALA A 124 5.23 15.20 -9.13
C ALA A 124 4.51 15.39 -10.49
N PRO A 125 3.98 16.59 -10.83
CA PRO A 125 3.42 16.82 -12.16
C PRO A 125 4.43 16.68 -13.31
N LEU A 126 5.72 16.96 -13.07
CA LEU A 126 6.75 16.97 -14.14
C LEU A 126 7.06 15.56 -14.66
N PRO A 127 7.36 14.53 -13.83
CA PRO A 127 7.52 13.16 -14.31
C PRO A 127 6.26 12.59 -14.98
N LEU A 128 5.07 13.01 -14.52
CA LEU A 128 3.82 12.59 -15.14
C LEU A 128 3.68 13.16 -16.56
N LEU A 129 3.91 14.46 -16.74
CA LEU A 129 3.90 15.11 -18.05
C LEU A 129 4.99 14.54 -18.97
N LEU A 130 6.18 14.26 -18.43
CA LEU A 130 7.25 13.60 -19.16
C LEU A 130 6.84 12.21 -19.64
N GLY A 131 6.26 11.39 -18.77
CA GLY A 131 5.78 10.06 -19.13
C GLY A 131 4.64 10.09 -20.14
N PHE A 132 3.73 11.06 -20.05
CA PHE A 132 2.70 11.30 -21.07
C PHE A 132 3.33 11.61 -22.44
N GLY A 133 4.34 12.48 -22.47
CA GLY A 133 5.10 12.79 -23.68
C GLY A 133 5.86 11.58 -24.24
N ILE A 134 6.39 10.71 -23.37
CA ILE A 134 7.04 9.45 -23.77
C ILE A 134 6.04 8.46 -24.38
N GLN A 135 4.88 8.27 -23.74
CA GLN A 135 3.86 7.32 -24.19
C GLN A 135 3.28 7.70 -25.56
N ASN A 136 3.06 9.01 -25.79
CA ASN A 136 2.50 9.53 -27.04
C ASN A 136 3.59 9.99 -28.03
N GLY A 137 4.86 9.76 -27.71
CA GLY A 137 6.01 10.18 -28.48
C GLY A 137 6.52 9.13 -29.46
N PRO A 138 7.70 9.35 -30.06
CA PRO A 138 8.33 8.40 -30.97
C PRO A 138 8.75 7.11 -30.24
N ASP A 139 8.79 5.98 -30.96
CA ASP A 139 9.02 4.66 -30.37
C ASP A 139 10.32 4.55 -29.55
N TRP A 140 11.39 5.24 -29.98
CA TRP A 140 12.66 5.26 -29.24
C TRP A 140 12.53 5.86 -27.83
N ALA A 141 11.57 6.76 -27.62
CA ALA A 141 11.35 7.40 -26.32
C ALA A 141 10.76 6.42 -25.31
N ARG A 142 10.04 5.39 -25.77
CA ARG A 142 9.34 4.42 -24.90
C ARG A 142 10.28 3.67 -23.96
N GLY A 143 11.56 3.49 -24.34
CA GLY A 143 12.59 2.92 -23.47
C GLY A 143 12.84 3.72 -22.18
N PHE A 144 12.44 5.00 -22.13
CA PHE A 144 12.56 5.84 -20.93
C PHE A 144 11.31 5.79 -20.04
N LEU A 145 10.22 5.14 -20.47
CA LEU A 145 8.98 5.04 -19.70
C LEU A 145 9.17 4.35 -18.33
N PRO A 146 10.03 3.32 -18.16
CA PRO A 146 10.30 2.74 -16.84
C PRO A 146 10.86 3.75 -15.83
N VAL A 147 11.70 4.68 -16.29
CA VAL A 147 12.24 5.76 -15.43
C VAL A 147 11.13 6.75 -15.07
N ALA A 148 10.32 7.17 -16.04
CA ALA A 148 9.18 8.05 -15.78
C ALA A 148 8.16 7.40 -14.84
N HIS A 149 7.90 6.10 -14.97
CA HIS A 149 7.03 5.31 -14.11
C HIS A 149 7.49 5.34 -12.65
N VAL A 150 8.77 5.05 -12.41
CA VAL A 150 9.34 5.10 -11.05
C VAL A 150 9.25 6.51 -10.47
N LEU A 151 9.64 7.52 -11.24
CA LEU A 151 9.67 8.91 -10.76
C LEU A 151 8.26 9.46 -10.48
N ALA A 152 7.30 9.25 -11.38
CA ALA A 152 5.94 9.76 -11.24
C ALA A 152 5.23 9.14 -10.03
N ASN A 153 5.29 7.82 -9.89
CA ASN A 153 4.63 7.13 -8.78
C ASN A 153 5.30 7.46 -7.43
N THR A 154 6.63 7.51 -7.39
CA THR A 154 7.36 7.87 -6.16
C THR A 154 7.08 9.31 -5.75
N ALA A 155 7.15 10.26 -6.70
CA ALA A 155 6.89 11.67 -6.42
C ALA A 155 5.44 11.91 -5.99
N GLY A 156 4.47 11.23 -6.61
CA GLY A 156 3.05 11.30 -6.25
C GLY A 156 2.78 10.83 -4.82
N VAL A 157 3.36 9.71 -4.40
CA VAL A 157 3.22 9.24 -3.00
C VAL A 157 3.93 10.18 -2.02
N ILE A 158 5.13 10.67 -2.35
CA ILE A 158 5.83 11.65 -1.51
C ILE A 158 5.01 12.94 -1.38
N PHE A 159 4.35 13.39 -2.44
CA PHE A 159 3.44 14.55 -2.39
C PHE A 159 2.32 14.36 -1.36
N LEU A 160 1.69 13.18 -1.33
CA LEU A 160 0.65 12.89 -0.33
C LEU A 160 1.23 12.78 1.08
N LEU A 161 2.38 12.14 1.25
CA LEU A 161 3.08 12.11 2.55
C LEU A 161 3.49 13.51 3.03
N ASN A 162 3.80 14.44 2.12
CA ASN A 162 4.10 15.82 2.50
C ASN A 162 2.92 16.49 3.19
N ILE A 163 1.70 16.18 2.78
CA ILE A 163 0.48 16.71 3.42
C ILE A 163 0.37 16.16 4.84
N VAL A 164 0.64 14.87 5.01
CA VAL A 164 0.60 14.17 6.30
C VAL A 164 1.64 14.73 7.27
N TRP A 165 2.89 14.85 6.84
CA TRP A 165 4.02 15.22 7.69
C TRP A 165 4.29 16.72 7.76
N ALA A 166 3.57 17.55 6.99
CA ALA A 166 3.78 19.00 6.96
C ALA A 166 3.66 19.61 8.36
N LYS A 167 4.73 20.32 8.78
CA LYS A 167 4.75 21.12 10.03
C LYS A 167 4.46 20.30 11.30
N ILE A 168 4.75 19.00 11.28
CA ILE A 168 4.75 18.12 12.44
C ILE A 168 6.21 17.87 12.86
N PRO A 169 6.51 17.72 14.17
CA PRO A 169 7.85 17.37 14.64
C PRO A 169 8.37 16.11 13.94
N GLY A 170 9.66 16.11 13.56
CA GLY A 170 10.26 14.96 12.89
C GLY A 170 10.31 13.74 13.81
N GLU A 171 9.91 12.58 13.29
CA GLU A 171 10.08 11.30 13.99
C GLU A 171 11.50 10.73 13.84
N SER A 172 11.75 9.64 14.57
CA SER A 172 12.93 8.82 14.35
C SER A 172 12.96 8.32 12.90
N PRO A 173 14.03 8.58 12.12
CA PRO A 173 14.12 8.05 10.76
C PRO A 173 14.04 6.53 10.70
N GLY A 174 14.53 5.84 11.74
CA GLY A 174 14.42 4.38 11.82
C GLY A 174 12.97 3.91 11.86
N ARG A 175 12.09 4.63 12.57
CA ARG A 175 10.64 4.37 12.59
C ARG A 175 10.00 4.71 11.25
N PHE A 176 10.32 5.86 10.67
CA PHE A 176 9.78 6.25 9.37
C PHE A 176 10.12 5.24 8.27
N TRP A 177 11.41 4.92 8.10
CA TRP A 177 11.86 3.99 7.07
C TRP A 177 11.45 2.56 7.37
N GLY A 178 11.38 2.16 8.64
CA GLY A 178 10.83 0.87 9.05
C GLY A 178 9.34 0.75 8.73
N ALA A 179 8.57 1.81 8.96
CA ALA A 179 7.15 1.85 8.62
C ALA A 179 6.91 1.80 7.12
N LEU A 180 7.68 2.59 6.35
CA LEU A 180 7.63 2.56 4.90
C LEU A 180 7.99 1.17 4.36
N ALA A 181 9.06 0.54 4.87
CA ALA A 181 9.48 -0.80 4.47
C ALA A 181 8.45 -1.88 4.84
N ALA A 182 7.83 -1.78 6.02
CA ALA A 182 6.76 -2.68 6.43
C ALA A 182 5.53 -2.57 5.51
N GLY A 183 5.16 -1.36 5.12
CA GLY A 183 4.11 -1.12 4.14
C GLY A 183 4.46 -1.57 2.73
N LEU A 184 5.69 -1.34 2.29
CA LEU A 184 6.17 -1.60 0.93
C LEU A 184 6.43 -3.07 0.64
N GLY A 185 6.79 -3.86 1.66
CA GLY A 185 7.19 -5.25 1.48
C GLY A 185 6.46 -6.23 2.40
N LEU A 186 6.49 -5.99 3.71
CA LEU A 186 5.96 -6.96 4.68
C LEU A 186 4.45 -7.12 4.53
N THR A 187 3.73 -6.01 4.38
CA THR A 187 2.27 -6.01 4.25
C THR A 187 1.84 -6.71 2.96
N PRO A 188 2.33 -6.34 1.75
CA PRO A 188 2.04 -7.07 0.51
C PRO A 188 2.36 -8.55 0.58
N LEU A 189 3.50 -8.92 1.17
CA LEU A 189 3.90 -10.33 1.29
C LEU A 189 2.89 -11.16 2.09
N VAL A 190 2.43 -10.64 3.23
CA VAL A 190 1.49 -11.36 4.10
C VAL A 190 0.07 -11.32 3.54
N THR A 191 -0.37 -10.16 3.03
CA THR A 191 -1.71 -10.00 2.40
C THR A 191 -1.86 -10.92 1.20
N PHE A 192 -0.90 -10.93 0.27
CA PHE A 192 -0.92 -11.81 -0.90
C PHE A 192 -1.01 -13.29 -0.53
N PHE A 193 -0.26 -13.74 0.49
CA PHE A 193 -0.35 -15.11 0.98
C PHE A 193 -1.76 -15.44 1.52
N LEU A 194 -2.34 -14.56 2.34
CA LEU A 194 -3.68 -14.75 2.89
C LEU A 194 -4.76 -14.70 1.80
N GLU A 195 -4.62 -13.80 0.83
CA GLU A 195 -5.51 -13.68 -0.32
C GLU A 195 -5.52 -14.95 -1.17
N ILE A 196 -4.36 -15.56 -1.43
CA ILE A 196 -4.26 -16.86 -2.10
C ILE A 196 -4.96 -17.95 -1.29
N LEU A 197 -4.78 -17.98 0.03
CA LEU A 197 -5.47 -18.96 0.88
C LEU A 197 -7.00 -18.78 0.84
N ILE A 198 -7.48 -17.53 0.83
CA ILE A 198 -8.90 -17.21 0.69
C ILE A 198 -9.40 -17.65 -0.69
N LEU A 199 -8.68 -17.34 -1.76
CA LEU A 199 -9.02 -17.77 -3.13
C LEU A 199 -9.05 -19.29 -3.26
N PHE A 200 -8.10 -19.98 -2.64
CA PHE A 200 -8.08 -21.44 -2.61
C PHE A 200 -9.33 -21.98 -1.91
N GLY A 201 -9.71 -21.42 -0.76
CA GLY A 201 -10.95 -21.76 -0.07
C GLY A 201 -12.20 -21.51 -0.93
N ILE A 202 -12.28 -20.36 -1.60
CA ILE A 202 -13.34 -20.04 -2.57
C ILE A 202 -13.37 -21.09 -3.69
N GLY A 203 -12.22 -21.48 -4.22
CA GLY A 203 -12.09 -22.51 -5.26
C GLY A 203 -12.61 -23.88 -4.81
N LEU A 204 -12.32 -24.30 -3.57
CA LEU A 204 -12.86 -25.54 -3.00
C LEU A 204 -14.39 -25.50 -2.88
N VAL A 205 -14.95 -24.36 -2.47
CA VAL A 205 -16.41 -24.16 -2.42
C VAL A 205 -16.99 -24.26 -3.83
N TRP A 206 -16.40 -23.56 -4.81
CA TRP A 206 -16.84 -23.63 -6.20
C TRP A 206 -16.76 -25.03 -6.80
N MET A 207 -15.74 -25.80 -6.47
CA MET A 207 -15.63 -27.20 -6.90
C MET A 207 -16.81 -28.05 -6.40
N GLY A 208 -17.25 -27.83 -5.17
CA GLY A 208 -18.47 -28.45 -4.64
C GLY A 208 -19.74 -27.93 -5.33
N LEU A 209 -19.86 -26.61 -5.51
CA LEU A 209 -21.04 -25.97 -6.10
C LEU A 209 -21.25 -26.34 -7.57
N ILE A 210 -20.19 -26.44 -8.38
CA ILE A 210 -20.28 -26.86 -9.79
C ILE A 210 -20.87 -28.27 -9.93
N GLY A 211 -20.61 -29.16 -8.95
CA GLY A 211 -21.23 -30.49 -8.90
C GLY A 211 -22.73 -30.45 -8.61
N LEU A 212 -23.21 -29.37 -7.97
CA LEU A 212 -24.60 -29.20 -7.54
C LEU A 212 -25.41 -28.26 -8.45
N MET A 213 -24.75 -27.46 -9.29
CA MET A 213 -25.36 -26.44 -10.16
C MET A 213 -25.09 -26.77 -11.65
N PRO A 214 -26.00 -27.50 -12.32
CA PRO A 214 -25.86 -27.89 -13.72
C PRO A 214 -25.66 -26.70 -14.67
N GLU A 215 -26.27 -25.55 -14.38
CA GLU A 215 -26.25 -24.36 -15.21
C GLU A 215 -24.84 -23.76 -15.28
N VAL A 216 -24.22 -23.52 -14.12
CA VAL A 216 -22.83 -23.01 -14.04
C VAL A 216 -21.85 -23.97 -14.72
N ARG A 217 -22.06 -25.27 -14.53
CA ARG A 217 -21.24 -26.30 -15.18
C ARG A 217 -21.33 -26.19 -16.71
N GLN A 218 -22.52 -25.98 -17.26
CA GLN A 218 -22.71 -25.81 -18.69
C GLN A 218 -22.08 -24.51 -19.20
N GLU A 219 -22.23 -23.39 -18.49
CA GLU A 219 -21.57 -22.11 -18.82
C GLU A 219 -20.04 -22.26 -18.86
N LEU A 220 -19.46 -22.97 -17.90
CA LEU A 220 -18.02 -23.24 -17.85
C LEU A 220 -17.56 -24.12 -19.03
N LEU A 221 -18.34 -25.15 -19.38
CA LEU A 221 -18.06 -26.01 -20.54
C LEU A 221 -18.16 -25.24 -21.86
N ASP A 222 -19.15 -24.36 -22.02
CA ASP A 222 -19.26 -23.49 -23.20
C ASP A 222 -18.04 -22.57 -23.32
N LEU A 223 -17.66 -21.88 -22.24
CA LEU A 223 -16.47 -21.03 -22.21
C LEU A 223 -15.20 -21.82 -22.57
N THR A 224 -15.03 -23.01 -22.00
CA THR A 224 -13.88 -23.89 -22.28
C THR A 224 -13.85 -24.32 -23.74
N SER A 225 -15.00 -24.70 -24.31
CA SER A 225 -15.10 -25.13 -25.71
C SER A 225 -14.74 -24.00 -26.69
N ARG A 226 -15.12 -22.76 -26.37
CA ARG A 226 -14.80 -21.57 -27.17
C ARG A 226 -13.31 -21.22 -27.08
N LEU A 227 -12.71 -21.31 -25.89
CA LEU A 227 -11.28 -21.10 -25.68
C LEU A 227 -10.41 -22.11 -26.45
N GLN A 228 -10.88 -23.34 -26.60
CA GLN A 228 -10.17 -24.39 -27.33
C GLN A 228 -10.31 -24.27 -28.86
N THR A 229 -11.31 -23.52 -29.33
CA THR A 229 -11.54 -23.34 -30.76
C THR A 229 -10.55 -22.32 -31.30
N SER A 230 -9.52 -22.79 -32.01
CA SER A 230 -8.40 -21.97 -32.51
C SER A 230 -8.77 -20.88 -33.52
N SER A 231 -10.05 -20.82 -33.94
CA SER A 231 -10.62 -19.81 -34.84
C SER A 231 -11.58 -18.84 -34.15
N ALA A 232 -11.72 -18.88 -32.82
CA ALA A 232 -12.57 -17.94 -32.09
C ALA A 232 -12.06 -16.51 -32.29
N SER A 233 -12.93 -15.60 -32.73
CA SER A 233 -12.58 -14.19 -32.82
C SER A 233 -12.40 -13.59 -31.41
N SER A 234 -11.61 -12.52 -31.28
CA SER A 234 -11.46 -11.81 -30.01
C SER A 234 -12.79 -11.30 -29.45
N GLU A 235 -13.74 -10.97 -30.34
CA GLU A 235 -15.09 -10.52 -29.98
C GLU A 235 -15.95 -11.66 -29.41
N ASP A 236 -15.90 -12.85 -30.02
CA ASP A 236 -16.59 -14.03 -29.52
C ASP A 236 -16.11 -14.42 -28.12
N LEU A 237 -14.80 -14.29 -27.89
CA LEU A 237 -14.19 -14.57 -26.59
C LEU A 237 -14.62 -13.54 -25.53
N GLN A 238 -14.61 -12.24 -25.87
CA GLN A 238 -15.09 -11.18 -24.97
C GLN A 238 -16.57 -11.37 -24.60
N LEU A 239 -17.41 -11.77 -25.56
CA LEU A 239 -18.82 -12.06 -25.31
C LEU A 239 -19.00 -13.27 -24.37
N ALA A 240 -18.23 -14.33 -24.59
CA ALA A 240 -18.28 -15.53 -23.75
C ALA A 240 -17.82 -15.23 -22.31
N LEU A 241 -16.73 -14.49 -22.16
CA LEU A 241 -16.23 -14.02 -20.86
C LEU A 241 -17.26 -13.12 -20.17
N GLY A 242 -17.85 -12.18 -20.89
CA GLY A 242 -18.89 -11.30 -20.36
C GLY A 242 -20.12 -12.06 -19.86
N ARG A 243 -20.54 -13.10 -20.58
CA ARG A 243 -21.66 -13.98 -20.15
C ARG A 243 -21.33 -14.76 -18.90
N PHE A 244 -20.15 -15.39 -18.84
CA PHE A 244 -19.71 -16.12 -17.66
C PHE A 244 -19.55 -15.19 -16.45
N ALA A 245 -18.95 -14.01 -16.65
CA ALA A 245 -18.83 -12.99 -15.63
C ALA A 245 -20.19 -12.51 -15.12
N ALA A 246 -21.22 -12.45 -15.97
CA ALA A 246 -22.60 -12.07 -15.62
C ALA A 246 -23.38 -13.16 -14.85
N SER A 247 -22.79 -14.34 -14.64
CA SER A 247 -23.36 -15.39 -13.79
C SER A 247 -23.52 -14.87 -12.35
N PRO A 248 -24.70 -15.02 -11.70
CA PRO A 248 -24.94 -14.45 -10.38
C PRO A 248 -23.93 -14.89 -9.32
N GLY A 249 -23.55 -16.17 -9.32
CA GLY A 249 -22.56 -16.71 -8.41
C GLY A 249 -21.18 -16.10 -8.65
N VAL A 250 -20.79 -15.93 -9.93
CA VAL A 250 -19.50 -15.35 -10.33
C VAL A 250 -19.43 -13.88 -9.94
N LEU A 251 -20.44 -13.07 -10.29
CA LEU A 251 -20.52 -11.66 -9.86
C LEU A 251 -20.47 -11.54 -8.33
N PHE A 252 -21.31 -12.31 -7.62
CA PHE A 252 -21.34 -12.27 -6.16
C PHE A 252 -19.98 -12.62 -5.56
N THR A 253 -19.32 -13.65 -6.07
CA THR A 253 -17.99 -14.06 -5.61
C THR A 253 -16.97 -12.97 -5.89
N LEU A 254 -16.96 -12.39 -7.09
CA LEU A 254 -16.01 -11.36 -7.47
C LEU A 254 -16.18 -10.10 -6.61
N PHE A 255 -17.40 -9.61 -6.43
CA PHE A 255 -17.67 -8.46 -5.56
C PHE A 255 -17.30 -8.77 -4.09
N THR A 256 -17.68 -9.93 -3.58
CA THR A 256 -17.35 -10.32 -2.20
C THR A 256 -15.84 -10.42 -2.01
N TYR A 257 -15.12 -10.99 -2.98
CA TYR A 257 -13.68 -11.15 -2.89
C TYR A 257 -12.96 -9.81 -3.02
N VAL A 258 -13.18 -9.09 -4.12
CA VAL A 258 -12.41 -7.88 -4.48
C VAL A 258 -12.83 -6.65 -3.68
N ALA A 259 -14.14 -6.46 -3.45
CA ALA A 259 -14.68 -5.27 -2.78
C ALA A 259 -14.87 -5.45 -1.27
N PHE A 260 -14.69 -6.65 -0.73
CA PHE A 260 -14.87 -6.89 0.72
C PHE A 260 -13.71 -7.67 1.35
N LEU A 261 -13.46 -8.92 0.93
CA LEU A 261 -12.46 -9.77 1.58
C LEU A 261 -11.03 -9.23 1.45
N ILE A 262 -10.62 -8.78 0.26
CA ILE A 262 -9.33 -8.11 0.05
C ILE A 262 -9.20 -6.88 0.97
N PRO A 263 -10.11 -5.89 0.93
CA PRO A 263 -10.07 -4.74 1.85
C PRO A 263 -10.01 -5.13 3.34
N VAL A 264 -10.76 -6.14 3.78
CA VAL A 264 -10.72 -6.61 5.18
C VAL A 264 -9.32 -7.06 5.58
N VAL A 265 -8.68 -7.90 4.76
CA VAL A 265 -7.33 -8.42 5.01
C VAL A 265 -6.29 -7.30 4.93
N GLU A 266 -6.38 -6.49 3.90
CA GLU A 266 -5.46 -5.39 3.66
C GLU A 266 -5.53 -4.33 4.77
N GLU A 267 -6.71 -3.84 5.15
CA GLU A 267 -6.84 -2.79 6.17
C GLU A 267 -6.45 -3.25 7.57
N LEU A 268 -6.56 -4.55 7.84
CA LEU A 268 -6.05 -5.14 9.08
C LEU A 268 -4.52 -5.11 9.14
N LEU A 269 -3.86 -5.35 8.00
CA LEU A 269 -2.41 -5.56 7.92
C LEU A 269 -1.63 -4.32 7.50
N LYS A 270 -2.19 -3.40 6.72
CA LYS A 270 -1.57 -2.12 6.31
C LYS A 270 -0.89 -1.35 7.43
N PRO A 271 -1.46 -1.23 8.65
CA PRO A 271 -0.77 -0.59 9.77
C PRO A 271 0.21 -1.53 10.49
N ALA A 272 0.82 -2.53 9.82
CA ALA A 272 1.78 -3.48 10.41
C ALA A 272 2.86 -2.80 11.27
N ALA A 273 3.37 -1.66 10.80
CA ALA A 273 4.34 -0.87 11.56
C ALA A 273 3.81 -0.41 12.93
N VAL A 274 2.54 -0.05 13.02
CA VAL A 274 1.88 0.35 14.27
C VAL A 274 1.74 -0.86 15.19
N TRP A 275 1.29 -2.01 14.67
CA TRP A 275 1.21 -3.28 15.42
C TRP A 275 2.55 -3.63 16.08
N LEU A 276 3.64 -3.55 15.31
CA LEU A 276 5.00 -3.83 15.80
C LEU A 276 5.50 -2.83 16.85
N LEU A 277 4.89 -1.64 16.91
CA LEU A 277 5.28 -0.55 17.81
C LEU A 277 4.33 -0.34 18.98
N LEU A 278 3.24 -1.12 19.13
CA LEU A 278 2.25 -0.92 20.19
C LEU A 278 2.84 -0.88 21.60
N ARG A 279 3.89 -1.66 21.87
CA ARG A 279 4.58 -1.68 23.18
C ARG A 279 5.41 -0.43 23.47
N ARG A 280 5.57 0.48 22.50
CA ARG A 280 6.35 1.72 22.61
C ARG A 280 5.49 2.93 23.00
N LYS A 281 4.23 2.72 23.44
CA LYS A 281 3.29 3.75 23.94
C LYS A 281 3.11 4.92 22.95
N LEU A 282 2.73 4.59 21.71
CA LEU A 282 2.47 5.58 20.66
C LEU A 282 1.31 6.50 21.03
N GLN A 283 1.51 7.81 20.90
CA GLN A 283 0.40 8.76 20.92
C GLN A 283 -0.49 8.54 19.69
N PRO A 284 -1.80 8.85 19.75
CA PRO A 284 -2.70 8.63 18.61
C PRO A 284 -2.25 9.30 17.31
N TRP A 285 -1.65 10.49 17.42
CA TRP A 285 -1.12 11.20 16.26
C TRP A 285 0.13 10.51 15.69
N GLU A 286 1.02 9.93 16.52
CA GLU A 286 2.14 9.10 16.05
C GLU A 286 1.60 7.85 15.34
N GLY A 287 0.55 7.22 15.90
CA GLY A 287 -0.15 6.10 15.27
C GLY A 287 -0.66 6.45 13.87
N PHE A 288 -1.25 7.63 13.70
CA PHE A 288 -1.66 8.10 12.38
C PHE A 288 -0.49 8.25 11.40
N LEU A 289 0.60 8.89 11.82
CA LEU A 289 1.74 9.15 10.96
C LEU A 289 2.45 7.87 10.52
N ILE A 290 2.65 6.94 11.46
CA ILE A 290 3.25 5.64 11.21
C ILE A 290 2.34 4.80 10.32
N GLY A 291 1.03 4.79 10.60
CA GLY A 291 0.02 4.14 9.77
C GLY A 291 0.00 4.68 8.35
N ALA A 292 -0.04 6.00 8.18
CA ALA A 292 -0.03 6.67 6.89
C ALA A 292 1.27 6.43 6.11
N THR A 293 2.41 6.37 6.80
CA THR A 293 3.71 6.03 6.19
C THR A 293 3.75 4.58 5.73
N SER A 294 3.16 3.65 6.48
CA SER A 294 2.98 2.26 6.06
C SER A 294 2.02 2.17 4.86
N GLY A 295 0.90 2.89 4.89
CA GLY A 295 -0.03 2.99 3.75
C GLY A 295 0.61 3.57 2.50
N ALA A 296 1.54 4.52 2.63
CA ALA A 296 2.33 5.04 1.52
C ALA A 296 3.28 3.98 0.94
N GLY A 297 3.89 3.15 1.79
CA GLY A 297 4.66 2.00 1.35
C GLY A 297 3.79 1.03 0.53
N TYR A 298 2.59 0.70 1.02
CA TYR A 298 1.64 -0.16 0.32
C TYR A 298 1.21 0.43 -1.04
N ALA A 299 0.87 1.72 -1.05
CA ALA A 299 0.54 2.44 -2.27
C ALA A 299 1.69 2.41 -3.29
N LEU A 300 2.95 2.56 -2.85
CA LEU A 300 4.11 2.43 -3.73
C LEU A 300 4.24 1.03 -4.30
N PHE A 301 4.05 -0.01 -3.48
CA PHE A 301 4.06 -1.40 -3.96
C PHE A 301 3.07 -1.57 -5.11
N GLU A 302 1.80 -1.20 -4.92
CA GLU A 302 0.79 -1.36 -5.95
C GLU A 302 1.06 -0.49 -7.18
N ASN A 303 1.42 0.77 -6.98
CA ASN A 303 1.66 1.72 -8.06
C ASN A 303 2.83 1.28 -8.95
N LEU A 304 3.90 0.74 -8.35
CA LEU A 304 5.12 0.33 -9.04
C LEU A 304 5.02 -1.08 -9.66
N THR A 305 4.10 -1.92 -9.19
CA THR A 305 3.97 -3.32 -9.66
C THR A 305 2.66 -3.56 -10.38
N ILE A 306 1.53 -3.56 -9.67
CA ILE A 306 0.20 -3.79 -10.24
C ILE A 306 -0.19 -2.67 -11.22
N GLY A 307 0.29 -1.45 -10.99
CA GLY A 307 0.10 -0.29 -11.87
C GLY A 307 1.01 -0.25 -13.11
N ALA A 308 1.82 -1.27 -13.35
CA ALA A 308 2.81 -1.32 -14.44
C ALA A 308 2.17 -1.63 -15.82
N ALA A 309 1.14 -0.88 -16.22
CA ALA A 309 0.45 -1.05 -17.51
C ALA A 309 1.01 -0.07 -18.55
N GLY A 310 1.83 -0.56 -19.49
CA GLY A 310 2.50 0.27 -20.48
C GLY A 310 1.55 1.00 -21.44
N ASP A 311 0.52 0.30 -21.93
CA ASP A 311 -0.33 0.80 -23.03
C ASP A 311 -1.27 1.93 -22.59
N VAL A 312 -1.65 1.92 -21.31
CA VAL A 312 -2.56 2.89 -20.68
C VAL A 312 -1.87 3.63 -19.52
N TRP A 313 -0.54 3.72 -19.55
CA TRP A 313 0.30 4.16 -18.44
C TRP A 313 -0.13 5.49 -17.82
N THR A 314 -0.41 6.50 -18.65
CA THR A 314 -0.78 7.84 -18.14
C THR A 314 -2.07 7.77 -17.32
N PHE A 315 -3.10 7.10 -17.85
CA PHE A 315 -4.38 6.94 -17.17
C PHE A 315 -4.22 6.16 -15.86
N VAL A 316 -3.50 5.04 -15.89
CA VAL A 316 -3.23 4.23 -14.69
C VAL A 316 -2.42 5.01 -13.65
N THR A 317 -1.40 5.77 -14.05
CA THR A 317 -0.57 6.55 -13.12
C THR A 317 -1.37 7.67 -12.45
N ILE A 318 -2.28 8.33 -13.17
CA ILE A 318 -3.16 9.37 -12.60
C ILE A 318 -4.15 8.76 -11.60
N THR A 319 -4.84 7.68 -11.98
CA THR A 319 -5.83 7.03 -11.11
C THR A 319 -5.18 6.46 -9.85
N ARG A 320 -3.95 5.94 -9.96
CA ARG A 320 -3.14 5.45 -8.84
C ARG A 320 -2.73 6.52 -7.84
N LEU A 321 -2.75 7.82 -8.19
CA LEU A 321 -2.61 8.89 -7.19
C LEU A 321 -3.85 8.95 -6.28
N GLY A 322 -5.03 8.72 -6.85
CA GLY A 322 -6.28 8.61 -6.08
C GLY A 322 -6.27 7.40 -5.15
N THR A 323 -5.90 6.23 -5.68
CA THR A 323 -5.71 5.00 -4.89
C THR A 323 -4.71 5.24 -3.75
N ALA A 324 -3.55 5.84 -4.02
CA ALA A 324 -2.56 6.15 -3.01
C ALA A 324 -3.12 7.03 -1.87
N ALA A 325 -3.97 8.01 -2.17
CA ALA A 325 -4.65 8.81 -1.14
C ALA A 325 -5.56 7.95 -0.25
N VAL A 326 -6.27 6.98 -0.83
CA VAL A 326 -7.08 6.00 -0.07
C VAL A 326 -6.20 5.18 0.87
N HIS A 327 -5.12 4.54 0.38
CA HIS A 327 -4.24 3.71 1.22
C HIS A 327 -3.58 4.48 2.36
N ILE A 328 -3.07 5.69 2.07
CA ILE A 328 -2.40 6.52 3.09
C ILE A 328 -3.42 6.95 4.14
N PHE A 329 -4.63 7.34 3.74
CA PHE A 329 -5.66 7.81 4.66
C PHE A 329 -6.21 6.68 5.52
N THR A 330 -6.60 5.55 4.91
CA THR A 330 -7.17 4.39 5.60
C THR A 330 -6.18 3.76 6.57
N ALA A 331 -4.93 3.53 6.15
CA ALA A 331 -3.88 3.03 7.03
C ALA A 331 -3.54 4.02 8.16
N GLY A 332 -3.56 5.33 7.89
CA GLY A 332 -3.41 6.37 8.90
C GLY A 332 -4.54 6.35 9.93
N MET A 333 -5.80 6.28 9.49
CA MET A 333 -6.96 6.18 10.36
C MET A 333 -6.90 4.92 11.23
N MET A 334 -6.53 3.78 10.66
CA MET A 334 -6.37 2.54 11.41
C MET A 334 -5.22 2.64 12.41
N GLY A 335 -4.09 3.25 12.03
CA GLY A 335 -2.98 3.51 12.93
C GLY A 335 -3.35 4.41 14.12
N TRP A 336 -4.14 5.47 13.88
CA TRP A 336 -4.72 6.32 14.93
C TRP A 336 -5.65 5.53 15.86
N GLY A 337 -6.54 4.72 15.29
CA GLY A 337 -7.48 3.90 16.04
C GLY A 337 -6.76 2.91 16.94
N LEU A 338 -5.77 2.20 16.40
CA LEU A 338 -4.92 1.28 17.15
C LEU A 338 -4.16 1.97 18.28
N ALA A 339 -3.47 3.07 17.99
CA ALA A 339 -2.76 3.81 19.04
C ALA A 339 -3.72 4.24 20.15
N SER A 340 -4.89 4.82 19.80
CA SER A 340 -5.92 5.21 20.77
C SER A 340 -6.40 4.04 21.64
N ALA A 341 -6.64 2.87 21.04
CA ALA A 341 -7.10 1.70 21.78
C ALA A 341 -6.05 1.18 22.78
N PHE A 342 -4.76 1.22 22.42
CA PHE A 342 -3.71 0.67 23.26
C PHE A 342 -3.14 1.65 24.29
N THR A 343 -3.21 2.96 24.05
CA THR A 343 -2.72 3.98 25.00
C THR A 343 -3.81 4.64 25.81
N GLU A 344 -4.98 4.90 25.22
CA GLU A 344 -6.10 5.57 25.87
C GLU A 344 -7.23 4.60 26.29
N LYS A 345 -7.16 3.32 25.89
CA LYS A 345 -8.23 2.31 26.07
C LYS A 345 -9.51 2.63 25.30
N GLU A 346 -9.42 3.47 24.28
CA GLU A 346 -10.53 3.89 23.42
C GLU A 346 -10.76 2.87 22.28
N TYR A 347 -11.12 1.64 22.63
CA TYR A 347 -11.29 0.54 21.66
C TYR A 347 -12.34 0.83 20.58
N GLY A 348 -13.36 1.66 20.89
CA GLY A 348 -14.36 2.09 19.92
C GLY A 348 -13.75 2.85 18.74
N ARG A 349 -12.65 3.59 18.94
CA ARG A 349 -11.94 4.29 17.87
C ARG A 349 -11.23 3.31 16.93
N ALA A 350 -10.64 2.24 17.44
CA ALA A 350 -10.02 1.21 16.61
C ALA A 350 -11.06 0.47 15.76
N VAL A 351 -12.17 0.04 16.37
CA VAL A 351 -13.25 -0.66 15.66
C VAL A 351 -13.87 0.24 14.60
N GLY A 352 -14.18 1.49 14.96
CA GLY A 352 -14.72 2.47 14.03
C GLY A 352 -13.76 2.78 12.88
N ALA A 353 -12.46 2.95 13.17
CA ALA A 353 -11.45 3.18 12.14
C ALA A 353 -11.31 2.00 11.18
N PHE A 354 -11.35 0.76 11.69
CA PHE A 354 -11.30 -0.44 10.88
C PHE A 354 -12.49 -0.53 9.92
N PHE A 355 -13.72 -0.41 10.42
CA PHE A 355 -14.91 -0.48 9.56
C PHE A 355 -14.96 0.65 8.53
N TRP A 356 -14.55 1.87 8.92
CA TRP A 356 -14.45 2.98 7.96
C TRP A 356 -13.38 2.76 6.90
N ALA A 357 -12.22 2.22 7.27
CA ALA A 357 -11.15 1.89 6.34
C ALA A 357 -11.61 0.84 5.33
N VAL A 358 -12.18 -0.27 5.82
CA VAL A 358 -12.72 -1.35 4.99
C VAL A 358 -13.84 -0.84 4.09
N PHE A 359 -14.74 0.01 4.59
CA PHE A 359 -15.80 0.58 3.79
C PHE A 359 -15.26 1.48 2.65
N LEU A 360 -14.33 2.39 2.95
CA LEU A 360 -13.76 3.29 1.94
C LEU A 360 -12.95 2.54 0.88
N HIS A 361 -12.10 1.62 1.32
CA HIS A 361 -11.29 0.83 0.40
C HIS A 361 -12.13 -0.19 -0.38
N GLY A 362 -13.12 -0.82 0.27
CA GLY A 362 -14.08 -1.69 -0.39
C GLY A 362 -14.97 -0.96 -1.40
N ALA A 363 -15.41 0.26 -1.09
CA ALA A 363 -16.11 1.11 -2.05
C ALA A 363 -15.22 1.46 -3.25
N TRP A 364 -13.95 1.79 -3.02
CA TRP A 364 -12.97 2.02 -4.10
C TRP A 364 -12.85 0.79 -5.01
N ASN A 365 -12.62 -0.39 -4.43
CA ASN A 365 -12.50 -1.63 -5.19
C ASN A 365 -13.80 -2.03 -5.91
N GLY A 366 -14.95 -1.90 -5.25
CA GLY A 366 -16.25 -2.17 -5.84
C GLY A 366 -16.55 -1.27 -7.04
N MET A 367 -16.20 0.02 -6.97
CA MET A 367 -16.35 0.95 -8.09
C MET A 367 -15.41 0.60 -9.25
N ASN A 368 -14.18 0.15 -8.98
CA ASN A 368 -13.29 -0.35 -10.04
C ASN A 368 -13.85 -1.62 -10.71
N VAL A 369 -14.39 -2.56 -9.94
CA VAL A 369 -15.04 -3.76 -10.49
C VAL A 369 -16.27 -3.39 -11.32
N LEU A 370 -17.11 -2.46 -10.85
CA LEU A 370 -18.26 -1.96 -11.60
C LEU A 370 -17.84 -1.27 -12.90
N SER A 371 -16.82 -0.41 -12.85
CA SER A 371 -16.30 0.28 -14.02
C SER A 371 -15.77 -0.71 -15.06
N ALA A 372 -15.00 -1.72 -14.63
CA ALA A 372 -14.39 -2.68 -15.54
C ALA A 372 -15.40 -3.70 -16.10
N LEU A 373 -16.30 -4.23 -15.27
CA LEU A 373 -17.27 -5.22 -15.72
C LEU A 373 -18.50 -4.61 -16.38
N GLY A 374 -18.84 -3.36 -16.07
CA GLY A 374 -19.97 -2.65 -16.66
C GLY A 374 -19.83 -2.39 -18.17
N GLU A 375 -18.63 -2.56 -18.73
CA GLU A 375 -18.35 -2.52 -20.16
C GLU A 375 -18.94 -3.72 -20.92
N TYR A 376 -19.16 -4.86 -20.23
CA TYR A 376 -19.73 -6.05 -20.86
C TYR A 376 -21.26 -5.98 -20.90
N PRO A 377 -21.90 -6.08 -22.09
CA PRO A 377 -23.35 -5.97 -22.21
C PRO A 377 -24.13 -6.95 -21.33
N ALA A 378 -23.67 -8.21 -21.23
CA ALA A 378 -24.31 -9.24 -20.41
C ALA A 378 -24.25 -8.92 -18.90
N VAL A 379 -23.13 -8.35 -18.43
CA VAL A 379 -23.01 -7.91 -17.03
C VAL A 379 -23.91 -6.70 -16.80
N ARG A 380 -23.91 -5.74 -17.73
CA ARG A 380 -24.73 -4.53 -17.65
C ARG A 380 -26.22 -4.85 -17.58
N GLU A 381 -26.68 -5.79 -18.39
CA GLU A 381 -28.06 -6.31 -18.33
C GLU A 381 -28.36 -6.94 -16.96
N ARG A 382 -27.44 -7.78 -16.44
CA ARG A 382 -27.59 -8.43 -15.14
C ARG A 382 -27.64 -7.44 -13.97
N LEU A 383 -26.86 -6.37 -14.02
CA LEU A 383 -26.83 -5.31 -13.01
C LEU A 383 -28.16 -4.53 -12.93
N GLY A 384 -28.98 -4.59 -14.00
CA GLY A 384 -30.22 -3.83 -14.11
C GLY A 384 -29.99 -2.32 -14.17
N GLY A 385 -31.07 -1.54 -14.16
CA GLY A 385 -31.00 -0.08 -14.34
C GLY A 385 -30.15 0.64 -13.29
N LEU A 386 -30.32 0.29 -12.01
CA LEU A 386 -29.57 0.88 -10.90
C LEU A 386 -28.08 0.55 -10.99
N GLY A 387 -27.73 -0.74 -11.15
CA GLY A 387 -26.34 -1.16 -11.21
C GLY A 387 -25.61 -0.66 -12.45
N ALA A 388 -26.29 -0.58 -13.60
CA ALA A 388 -25.75 0.03 -14.81
C ALA A 388 -25.47 1.54 -14.62
N SER A 389 -26.39 2.26 -13.98
CA SER A 389 -26.16 3.68 -13.64
C SER A 389 -24.97 3.84 -12.68
N LEU A 390 -24.85 2.97 -11.67
CA LEU A 390 -23.69 2.99 -10.77
C LEU A 390 -22.38 2.72 -11.51
N ALA A 391 -22.37 1.82 -12.49
CA ALA A 391 -21.20 1.59 -13.34
C ALA A 391 -20.83 2.84 -14.17
N ASP A 392 -21.82 3.54 -14.74
CA ASP A 392 -21.59 4.77 -15.51
C ASP A 392 -21.00 5.90 -14.64
N PHE A 393 -21.44 6.00 -13.38
CA PHE A 393 -20.94 6.98 -12.43
C PHE A 393 -19.71 6.52 -11.63
N ALA A 394 -19.26 5.27 -11.79
CA ALA A 394 -18.14 4.72 -11.02
C ALA A 394 -16.85 5.56 -11.15
N PRO A 395 -16.44 6.05 -12.35
CA PRO A 395 -15.28 6.93 -12.46
C PRO A 395 -15.40 8.23 -11.64
N ALA A 396 -16.60 8.84 -11.64
CA ALA A 396 -16.85 10.04 -10.84
C ALA A 396 -16.83 9.72 -9.35
N ALA A 397 -17.41 8.59 -8.93
CA ALA A 397 -17.37 8.13 -7.55
C ALA A 397 -15.93 7.89 -7.06
N LEU A 398 -15.08 7.28 -7.87
CA LEU A 398 -13.65 7.10 -7.59
C LEU A 398 -12.95 8.45 -7.37
N VAL A 399 -13.19 9.43 -8.25
CA VAL A 399 -12.63 10.79 -8.07
C VAL A 399 -13.11 11.41 -6.75
N LEU A 400 -14.39 11.28 -6.40
CA LEU A 400 -14.94 11.80 -5.15
C LEU A 400 -14.32 11.12 -3.92
N ILE A 401 -14.14 9.79 -3.93
CA ILE A 401 -13.49 9.05 -2.85
C ILE A 401 -12.02 9.50 -2.71
N ALA A 402 -11.29 9.63 -3.83
CA ALA A 402 -9.90 10.11 -3.82
C ALA A 402 -9.80 11.52 -3.22
N LEU A 403 -10.65 12.46 -3.65
CA LEU A 403 -10.69 13.82 -3.12
C LEU A 403 -11.10 13.85 -1.64
N GLY A 404 -12.03 12.99 -1.24
CA GLY A 404 -12.44 12.83 0.15
C GLY A 404 -11.29 12.38 1.05
N CYS A 405 -10.54 11.35 0.63
CA CYS A 405 -9.35 10.87 1.34
C CYS A 405 -8.25 11.93 1.37
N PHE A 406 -8.00 12.62 0.24
CA PHE A 406 -7.05 13.73 0.17
C PHE A 406 -7.40 14.86 1.16
N TRP A 407 -8.67 15.26 1.21
CA TRP A 407 -9.17 16.24 2.17
C TRP A 407 -9.06 15.71 3.61
N GLY A 408 -9.32 14.42 3.82
CA GLY A 408 -9.11 13.71 5.07
C GLY A 408 -7.69 13.84 5.60
N LEU A 409 -6.68 13.64 4.74
CA LEU A 409 -5.26 13.82 5.09
C LEU A 409 -4.97 15.26 5.54
N ILE A 410 -5.48 16.26 4.82
CA ILE A 410 -5.32 17.69 5.19
C ILE A 410 -5.95 17.96 6.56
N ARG A 411 -7.18 17.46 6.79
CA ARG A 411 -7.90 17.67 8.06
C ARG A 411 -7.19 16.97 9.22
N ALA A 412 -6.74 15.74 9.02
CA ALA A 412 -6.00 14.97 10.00
C ALA A 412 -4.72 15.71 10.42
N ASN A 413 -3.90 16.15 9.45
CA ASN A 413 -2.70 16.95 9.73
C ASN A 413 -3.03 18.22 10.54
N LYS A 414 -4.04 19.01 10.12
CA LYS A 414 -4.45 20.23 10.86
C LYS A 414 -4.88 19.92 12.28
N THR A 415 -5.60 18.82 12.49
CA THR A 415 -6.12 18.40 13.79
C THR A 415 -4.97 18.00 14.72
N PHE A 416 -4.09 17.11 14.27
CA PHE A 416 -2.96 16.65 15.09
C PHE A 416 -1.96 17.77 15.39
N ARG A 417 -1.73 18.68 14.44
CA ARG A 417 -0.89 19.87 14.72
C ARG A 417 -1.46 20.74 15.83
N ARG A 418 -2.78 20.94 15.87
CA ARG A 418 -3.43 21.69 16.95
C ARG A 418 -3.28 20.97 18.29
N ALA A 419 -3.48 19.65 18.32
CA ALA A 419 -3.29 18.84 19.52
C ALA A 419 -1.85 18.92 20.04
N ILE A 420 -0.85 18.76 19.16
CA ILE A 420 0.57 18.88 19.50
C ILE A 420 0.89 20.27 20.06
N MET A 421 0.39 21.35 19.45
CA MET A 421 0.62 22.72 19.94
C MET A 421 -0.09 23.01 21.27
N ALA A 422 -1.23 22.37 21.53
CA ALA A 422 -1.99 22.55 22.76
C ALA A 422 -1.40 21.78 23.96
N GLY A 423 -0.42 20.90 23.75
CA GLY A 423 0.11 20.03 24.79
C GLY A 423 -0.91 19.01 25.32
N SER A 424 -2.03 18.84 24.62
CA SER A 424 -3.06 17.87 24.95
C SER A 424 -2.63 16.50 24.43
N ASN A 425 -2.28 15.61 25.37
CA ASN A 425 -2.15 14.17 25.10
C ASN A 425 -3.52 13.58 24.83
#